data_AF-A0A1G8T715-F1
#
_entry.id   AF-A0A1G8T715-F1
#
_cell.length_a   1.000
_cell.length_b   1.000
_cell.length_c   1.000
_cell.angle_alpha   90.00
_cell.angle_beta   90.00
_cell.angle_gamma   90.00
#
_symmetry.space_group_name_H-M   'P 1'
#
loop_
_entity.id
_entity.type
_entity.pdbx_description
1 polymer ?
#
loop_
_entity_poly.entity_id
_entity_poly.type
_entity_poly.pdbx_seq_one_letter_code
_entity_poly.pdbx_strand_id
1 'polypeptide(L)' 'QILAILEAMKLENEIVSPFDGTVSSVSAKDGQVVDSGALLLTIATK' A
#
# COMPACT_ATOMS: atom_id res chain seq x y z
N GLN A 1 0.38 -6.42 9.79
CA GLN A 1 -0.41 -5.16 9.79
C GLN A 1 -0.84 -4.85 8.37
N ILE A 2 -2.13 -4.56 8.16
CA ILE A 2 -2.64 -4.09 6.86
C ILE A 2 -2.26 -2.61 6.72
N LEU A 3 -1.72 -2.22 5.56
CA LEU A 3 -1.23 -0.87 5.29
C LEU A 3 -2.11 -0.12 4.29
N ALA A 4 -2.70 -0.82 3.33
CA ALA A 4 -3.62 -0.26 2.35
C ALA A 4 -4.61 -1.33 1.88
N ILE A 5 -5.75 -0.89 1.33
CA ILE A 5 -6.74 -1.74 0.67
C ILE A 5 -6.80 -1.30 -0.79
N LEU A 6 -6.61 -2.23 -1.72
CA LEU A 6 -6.70 -1.99 -3.15
C LEU A 6 -7.98 -2.62 -3.69
N GLU A 7 -8.86 -1.80 -4.25
CA GLU A 7 -10.03 -2.30 -4.96
C GLU A 7 -9.67 -2.61 -6.42
N ALA A 8 -9.87 -3.85 -6.85
CA ALA A 8 -9.72 -4.27 -8.23
C ALA A 8 -10.89 -5.19 -8.62
N MET A 9 -11.63 -4.80 -9.67
CA MET A 9 -12.73 -5.61 -10.23
C MET A 9 -13.80 -6.04 -9.19
N LYS A 10 -14.22 -5.13 -8.30
CA LYS A 10 -15.15 -5.37 -7.16
C LYS A 10 -14.59 -6.26 -6.05
N LEU A 11 -13.30 -6.54 -6.07
CA LEU A 11 -12.61 -7.29 -5.02
C LEU A 11 -11.66 -6.35 -4.29
N GLU A 12 -11.69 -6.39 -2.97
CA GLU A 12 -10.75 -5.69 -2.10
C GLU A 12 -9.55 -6.60 -1.80
N ASN A 13 -8.35 -6.11 -2.05
CA ASN A 13 -7.10 -6.79 -1.77
C ASN A 13 -6.32 -6.04 -0.69
N GLU A 14 -5.96 -6.74 0.38
CA GLU A 14 -5.19 -6.16 1.47
C GLU A 14 -3.69 -6.13 1.11
N ILE A 15 -3.08 -4.95 1.21
CA ILE A 15 -1.63 -4.79 1.12
C ILE A 15 -1.06 -4.84 2.53
N VAL A 16 -0.33 -5.91 2.83
CA VAL A 16 0.25 -6.17 4.15
C VAL A 16 1.73 -5.83 4.19
N SER A 17 2.21 -5.38 5.35
CA SER A 17 3.65 -5.20 5.56
C SER A 17 4.37 -6.55 5.51
N PRO A 18 5.45 -6.70 4.70
CA PRO A 18 6.23 -7.94 4.67
C PRO A 18 7.17 -8.10 5.88
N PHE A 19 7.43 -7.03 6.62
CA PHE A 19 8.30 -7.02 7.80
C PHE A 19 7.91 -5.91 8.79
N ASP A 20 8.50 -5.94 9.98
CA ASP A 20 8.34 -4.87 10.98
C ASP A 20 9.19 -3.65 10.63
N GLY A 21 8.57 -2.47 10.63
CA GLY A 21 9.24 -1.22 10.26
C GLY A 21 8.39 0.00 10.52
N THR A 22 8.86 1.15 10.05
CA THR A 22 8.14 2.44 10.12
C THR A 22 7.79 2.91 8.72
N VAL A 23 6.56 3.38 8.52
CA VAL A 23 6.14 4.00 7.25
C VAL A 23 6.93 5.29 7.07
N SER A 24 7.76 5.32 6.03
CA SER A 24 8.62 6.46 5.70
C SER A 24 7.87 7.48 4.84
N SER A 25 7.06 7.01 3.89
CA SER A 25 6.25 7.86 3.01
C SER A 25 5.04 7.12 2.48
N VAL A 26 3.99 7.88 2.16
CA VAL A 26 2.79 7.42 1.45
C VAL A 26 2.72 8.20 0.14
N SER A 27 2.78 7.50 -0.99
CA SER A 27 2.80 8.08 -2.34
C SER A 27 1.43 8.02 -3.02
N ALA A 28 0.57 7.09 -2.61
CA ALA A 28 -0.81 7.00 -3.08
C ALA A 28 -1.76 7.87 -2.24
N LYS A 29 -2.88 8.28 -2.84
CA LYS A 29 -4.00 8.94 -2.17
C LYS A 29 -5.23 8.04 -2.17
N ASP A 30 -6.14 8.27 -1.21
CA ASP A 30 -7.41 7.56 -1.16
C ASP A 30 -8.22 7.77 -2.46
N GLY A 31 -8.74 6.66 -3.01
CA GLY A 31 -9.48 6.66 -4.26
C GLY A 31 -8.64 6.90 -5.53
N GLN A 32 -7.31 7.00 -5.41
CA GLN A 32 -6.42 7.11 -6.57
C GLN A 32 -6.44 5.81 -7.37
N VAL A 33 -6.69 5.94 -8.68
CA VAL A 33 -6.48 4.83 -9.62
C VAL A 33 -4.98 4.63 -9.81
N VAL A 34 -4.51 3.40 -9.60
CA VAL A 34 -3.11 3.01 -9.68
C VAL A 34 -2.95 1.83 -10.62
N ASP A 35 -1.87 1.84 -11.41
CA ASP A 35 -1.50 0.73 -12.27
C ASP A 35 -0.63 -0.29 -11.52
N SER A 36 -0.53 -1.50 -12.08
CA SER A 36 0.38 -2.53 -11.59
C SER A 36 1.82 -2.02 -11.52
N GLY A 37 2.43 -2.13 -10.34
CA GLY A 37 3.80 -1.65 -10.10
C GLY A 37 3.91 -0.20 -9.64
N ALA A 38 2.79 0.52 -9.47
CA ALA A 38 2.80 1.84 -8.86
C ALA A 38 3.31 1.78 -7.40
N LEU A 39 4.12 2.77 -7.01
CA LEU A 39 4.58 2.93 -5.64
C LEU A 39 3.45 3.47 -4.76
N LEU A 40 3.02 2.69 -3.77
CA LEU A 40 1.95 3.09 -2.85
C LEU A 40 2.50 3.74 -1.58
N LEU A 41 3.50 3.13 -0.96
CA LEU A 41 4.12 3.57 0.29
C LEU A 41 5.53 2.96 0.42
N THR A 42 6.36 3.55 1.26
CA THR A 42 7.70 3.06 1.58
C THR A 42 7.81 2.76 3.07
N ILE A 43 8.46 1.64 3.41
CA ILE A 43 8.69 1.21 4.79
C ILE A 43 10.20 1.15 5.03
N ALA A 44 10.66 1.75 6.12
CA ALA A 44 12.04 1.65 6.57
C ALA A 44 12.12 0.72 7.78
N THR A 45 13.08 -0.21 7.76
CA THR A 45 13.49 -0.94 8.97
C THR A 45 14.26 0.02 9.86
N LYS A 46 14.19 -0.17 11.18
CA LYS A 46 15.14 0.49 12.09
C LYS A 46 16.56 -0.02 11.86
#